data_AF-A0A351H6X3-F1
#
_entry.id   AF-A0A351H6X3-F1
#
_cell.length_a   1.000
_cell.length_b   1.000
_cell.length_c   1.000
_cell.angle_alpha   90.00
_cell.angle_beta   90.00
_cell.angle_gamma   90.00
#
_symmetry.space_group_name_H-M   'P 1'
#
loop_
_entity.id
_entity.type
_entity.pdbx_description
1 polymer ?
#
loop_
_entity_poly.entity_id
_entity_poly.type
_entity_poly.pdbx_seq_one_letter_code
_entity_poly.pdbx_strand_id
1 'polypeptide(L)'
;MRKYVFKRVTAAVCAAAVLSAALLTVSAEKAPSYREYAENTAAIGGNTKGAAAQLRDCVLSGGAQTVNTADGEAILLKTDGAADFTFPEIEEGLYTVTLYYRALEDSAGLLRCEIGINGSIPFEECRGIRLDRKYRYGKPQKDASGNEITPQPEEVYEVLSTAVSDAGGKRLDPFLFAVDKTTVLTVKNINADFYLYGVSLSPFAEAVTYKDYIKAYASKQSGTDKIKIEGEDVSEISDAGIGIFCDDSSPSISPAAWKTKVINIIGGECWQTPGEAAAWEFKTEKSGMYKISVRARQDYTGGLFTNRKLLIDGSLPFKEANAVRFPYKAGWYDLTLGNEDGDYCIYLEEGTHTLTLECTMGELADFVEKTQETIELLNLIYRKVFMLTGSEPDSMRDYGIESKMPELKGSFKEAHTRLKEISGGMNEITGVKSSDNV
;
A
#
# COMPACT_ATOMS: atom_id res chain seq x y z
N MET A 1 35.50 35.54 -6.91
CA MET A 1 36.36 34.37 -6.61
C MET A 1 36.14 33.68 -5.25
N ARG A 2 35.23 34.13 -4.36
CA ARG A 2 34.99 33.49 -3.04
C ARG A 2 33.70 32.66 -2.91
N LYS A 3 32.79 32.69 -3.90
CA LYS A 3 31.53 31.91 -3.90
C LYS A 3 31.62 30.54 -4.62
N TYR A 4 32.66 30.30 -5.41
CA TYR A 4 32.83 29.04 -6.16
C TYR A 4 33.58 27.94 -5.40
N VAL A 5 34.34 28.29 -4.35
CA VAL A 5 35.12 27.31 -3.57
C VAL A 5 34.26 26.59 -2.53
N PHE A 6 33.19 27.23 -2.03
CA PHE A 6 32.34 26.65 -0.98
C PHE A 6 31.39 25.53 -1.49
N LYS A 7 30.94 25.61 -2.76
CA LYS A 7 30.11 24.55 -3.37
C LYS A 7 30.86 23.25 -3.64
N ARG A 8 32.18 23.30 -3.91
CA ARG A 8 32.98 22.11 -4.19
C ARG A 8 33.36 21.32 -2.93
N VAL A 9 33.53 21.98 -1.79
CA VAL A 9 33.86 21.31 -0.52
C VAL A 9 32.64 20.61 0.07
N THR A 10 31.42 21.17 -0.11
CA THR A 10 30.19 20.55 0.42
C THR A 10 29.76 19.32 -0.40
N ALA A 11 29.95 19.34 -1.72
CA ALA A 11 29.65 18.19 -2.59
C ALA A 11 30.62 17.02 -2.40
N ALA A 12 31.91 17.30 -2.11
CA ALA A 12 32.91 16.26 -1.85
C ALA A 12 32.68 15.53 -0.52
N VAL A 13 32.15 16.22 0.50
CA VAL A 13 31.84 15.61 1.80
C VAL A 13 30.57 14.74 1.72
N CYS A 14 29.57 15.13 0.93
CA CYS A 14 28.39 14.28 0.67
C CYS A 14 28.74 13.05 -0.19
N ALA A 15 29.60 13.19 -1.20
CA ALA A 15 30.02 12.05 -2.03
C ALA A 15 30.87 11.03 -1.24
N ALA A 16 31.73 11.49 -0.33
CA ALA A 16 32.51 10.61 0.54
C ALA A 16 31.66 9.90 1.61
N ALA A 17 30.59 10.54 2.11
CA ALA A 17 29.63 9.91 3.03
C ALA A 17 28.77 8.83 2.33
N VAL A 18 28.40 9.05 1.05
CA VAL A 18 27.69 8.04 0.25
C VAL A 18 28.61 6.89 -0.17
N LEU A 19 29.88 7.16 -0.48
CA LEU A 19 30.86 6.10 -0.80
C LEU A 19 31.24 5.24 0.41
N SER A 20 31.35 5.82 1.60
CA SER A 20 31.68 5.06 2.81
C SER A 20 30.50 4.21 3.32
N ALA A 21 29.26 4.64 3.11
CA ALA A 21 28.08 3.80 3.35
C ALA A 21 27.98 2.62 2.36
N ALA A 22 28.41 2.79 1.11
CA ALA A 22 28.39 1.74 0.09
C ALA A 22 29.53 0.69 0.25
N LEU A 23 30.59 1.00 0.99
CA LEU A 23 31.74 0.11 1.19
C LEU A 23 31.66 -0.75 2.47
N LEU A 24 30.68 -0.49 3.34
CA LEU A 24 30.48 -1.26 4.58
C LEU A 24 29.35 -2.30 4.50
N THR A 25 28.67 -2.44 3.37
CA THR A 25 27.85 -3.64 3.12
C THR A 25 28.78 -4.79 2.74
N VAL A 26 29.39 -5.38 3.76
CA VAL A 26 29.83 -6.77 3.74
C VAL A 26 28.62 -7.59 3.29
N SER A 27 28.71 -8.13 2.06
CA SER A 27 27.96 -9.25 1.48
C SER A 27 26.82 -9.81 2.33
N ALA A 28 25.72 -9.07 2.44
CA ALA A 28 24.40 -9.68 2.56
C ALA A 28 23.95 -9.93 1.12
N GLU A 29 23.75 -11.19 0.77
CA GLU A 29 23.13 -11.56 -0.50
C GLU A 29 21.79 -10.80 -0.60
N LYS A 30 21.63 -9.97 -1.64
CA LYS A 30 20.38 -9.22 -1.86
C LYS A 30 19.26 -10.25 -1.99
N ALA A 31 18.19 -10.11 -1.21
CA ALA A 31 17.06 -11.00 -1.35
C ALA A 31 16.44 -10.83 -2.75
N PRO A 32 15.79 -11.87 -3.31
CA PRO A 32 15.09 -11.72 -4.57
C PRO A 32 13.90 -10.77 -4.44
N SER A 33 13.33 -10.35 -5.55
CA SER A 33 12.01 -9.69 -5.54
C SER A 33 10.90 -10.71 -5.25
N TYR A 34 9.73 -10.26 -4.78
CA TYR A 34 8.59 -11.17 -4.60
C TYR A 34 8.19 -11.85 -5.92
N ARG A 35 8.34 -11.17 -7.06
CA ARG A 35 8.04 -11.74 -8.37
C ARG A 35 8.94 -12.95 -8.68
N GLU A 36 10.25 -12.81 -8.47
CA GLU A 36 11.21 -13.91 -8.61
C GLU A 36 10.91 -15.05 -7.62
N TYR A 37 10.56 -14.71 -6.38
CA TYR A 37 10.13 -15.69 -5.38
C TYR A 37 8.90 -16.48 -5.86
N ALA A 38 7.86 -15.78 -6.30
CA ALA A 38 6.61 -16.38 -6.77
C ALA A 38 6.81 -17.27 -8.01
N GLU A 39 7.68 -16.88 -8.95
CA GLU A 39 8.06 -17.71 -10.09
C GLU A 39 8.76 -19.01 -9.65
N ASN A 40 9.66 -18.93 -8.66
CA ASN A 40 10.38 -20.09 -8.12
C ASN A 40 9.48 -21.01 -7.29
N THR A 41 8.42 -20.49 -6.66
CA THR A 41 7.47 -21.26 -5.87
C THR A 41 6.20 -21.64 -6.64
N ALA A 42 6.09 -21.30 -7.93
CA ALA A 42 4.87 -21.51 -8.72
C ALA A 42 4.46 -22.98 -8.86
N ALA A 43 5.40 -23.92 -8.68
CA ALA A 43 5.13 -25.35 -8.71
C ALA A 43 4.48 -25.87 -7.41
N ILE A 44 4.50 -25.09 -6.33
CA ILE A 44 3.89 -25.44 -5.05
C ILE A 44 2.38 -25.21 -5.18
N GLY A 45 1.60 -26.28 -4.97
CA GLY A 45 0.15 -26.23 -5.07
C GLY A 45 -0.49 -25.35 -4.00
N GLY A 46 -1.69 -24.84 -4.29
CA GLY A 46 -2.54 -24.22 -3.28
C GLY A 46 -3.04 -25.27 -2.28
N ASN A 47 -3.16 -24.87 -1.01
CA ASN A 47 -3.72 -25.72 0.04
C ASN A 47 -5.16 -25.30 0.36
N THR A 48 -5.87 -26.10 1.16
CA THR A 48 -7.27 -25.86 1.58
C THR A 48 -7.42 -25.65 3.08
N LYS A 49 -6.39 -25.95 3.88
CA LYS A 49 -6.42 -25.82 5.35
C LYS A 49 -5.38 -24.86 5.86
N GLY A 50 -5.82 -23.85 6.61
CA GLY A 50 -4.95 -22.93 7.34
C GLY A 50 -4.59 -23.42 8.73
N ALA A 51 -3.71 -22.69 9.41
CA ALA A 51 -3.36 -22.91 10.82
C ALA A 51 -3.10 -21.57 11.53
N ALA A 52 -3.30 -21.51 12.83
CA ALA A 52 -2.91 -20.36 13.65
C ALA A 52 -1.79 -20.78 14.62
N ALA A 53 -0.81 -19.90 14.81
CA ALA A 53 0.28 -20.14 15.74
C ALA A 53 -0.20 -19.94 17.18
N GLN A 54 0.24 -20.82 18.08
CA GLN A 54 0.10 -20.57 19.52
C GLN A 54 1.23 -19.66 19.99
N LEU A 55 0.88 -18.59 20.70
CA LEU A 55 1.87 -17.64 21.24
C LEU A 55 2.86 -18.30 22.22
N ARG A 56 2.45 -19.37 22.91
CA ARG A 56 3.27 -20.04 23.93
C ARG A 56 4.38 -20.92 23.35
N ASP A 57 4.24 -21.32 22.10
CA ASP A 57 5.18 -22.21 21.42
C ASP A 57 6.18 -21.45 20.54
N CYS A 58 6.18 -20.11 20.61
CA CYS A 58 7.12 -19.28 19.86
C CYS A 58 8.46 -19.12 20.59
N VAL A 59 9.53 -18.93 19.81
CA VAL A 59 10.85 -18.60 20.33
C VAL A 59 11.05 -17.09 20.24
N LEU A 60 11.29 -16.45 21.39
CA LEU A 60 11.50 -15.01 21.48
C LEU A 60 12.98 -14.68 21.44
N SER A 61 13.33 -13.58 20.76
CA SER A 61 14.68 -13.03 20.75
C SER A 61 14.69 -11.51 20.73
N GLY A 62 15.83 -10.90 21.05
CA GLY A 62 15.97 -9.45 21.11
C GLY A 62 15.09 -8.81 22.20
N GLY A 63 14.44 -7.69 21.88
CA GLY A 63 13.54 -6.96 22.77
C GLY A 63 12.12 -7.55 22.92
N ALA A 64 11.92 -8.83 22.57
CA ALA A 64 10.63 -9.50 22.65
C ALA A 64 10.35 -10.10 24.03
N GLN A 65 9.13 -9.94 24.54
CA GLN A 65 8.72 -10.55 25.81
C GLN A 65 7.23 -10.89 25.83
N THR A 66 6.87 -12.02 26.43
CA THR A 66 5.46 -12.38 26.68
C THR A 66 4.88 -11.49 27.79
N VAL A 67 3.68 -10.98 27.56
CA VAL A 67 2.96 -10.08 28.47
C VAL A 67 1.48 -10.43 28.50
N ASN A 68 0.79 -10.05 29.58
CA ASN A 68 -0.66 -10.07 29.63
C ASN A 68 -1.17 -8.63 29.50
N THR A 69 -2.08 -8.43 28.55
CA THR A 69 -2.75 -7.15 28.29
C THR A 69 -4.23 -7.26 28.65
N ALA A 70 -4.97 -6.15 28.55
CA ALA A 70 -6.43 -6.18 28.71
C ALA A 70 -7.12 -7.07 27.66
N ASP A 71 -6.54 -7.20 26.47
CA ASP A 71 -7.07 -7.98 25.34
C ASP A 71 -6.61 -9.44 25.33
N GLY A 72 -5.79 -9.85 26.31
CA GLY A 72 -5.27 -11.22 26.43
C GLY A 72 -3.75 -11.32 26.45
N GLU A 73 -3.26 -12.56 26.34
CA GLU A 73 -1.84 -12.89 26.24
C GLU A 73 -1.29 -12.37 24.89
N ALA A 74 -0.14 -11.70 24.93
CA ALA A 74 0.50 -11.11 23.76
C ALA A 74 2.02 -11.17 23.89
N ILE A 75 2.73 -10.93 22.78
CA ILE A 75 4.17 -10.69 22.76
C ILE A 75 4.37 -9.19 22.57
N LEU A 76 4.98 -8.51 23.55
CA LEU A 76 5.48 -7.16 23.33
C LEU A 76 6.74 -7.26 22.48
N LEU A 77 6.67 -6.78 21.25
CA LEU A 77 7.82 -6.64 20.36
C LEU A 77 8.31 -5.21 20.45
N LYS A 78 9.39 -4.98 21.21
CA LYS A 78 10.13 -3.72 21.13
C LYS A 78 11.01 -3.68 19.89
N THR A 79 11.54 -2.51 19.55
CA THR A 79 12.54 -2.37 18.48
C THR A 79 13.61 -3.47 18.55
N ASP A 80 13.90 -4.11 17.41
CA ASP A 80 14.78 -5.28 17.26
C ASP A 80 14.32 -6.59 17.94
N GLY A 81 13.18 -6.60 18.63
CA GLY A 81 12.55 -7.82 19.12
C GLY A 81 11.98 -8.67 18.00
N ALA A 82 12.12 -9.99 18.13
CA ALA A 82 11.58 -10.95 17.18
C ALA A 82 10.89 -12.13 17.87
N ALA A 83 9.91 -12.70 17.18
CA ALA A 83 9.22 -13.92 17.57
C ALA A 83 9.19 -14.92 16.40
N ASP A 84 9.64 -16.13 16.66
CA ASP A 84 9.70 -17.24 15.72
C ASP A 84 8.55 -18.21 16.00
N PHE A 85 7.70 -18.43 15.00
CA PHE A 85 6.52 -19.28 15.07
C PHE A 85 6.71 -20.56 14.26
N THR A 86 6.20 -21.68 14.79
CA THR A 86 6.14 -22.96 14.09
C THR A 86 4.70 -23.41 13.91
N PHE A 87 4.43 -24.20 12.87
CA PHE A 87 3.08 -24.67 12.53
C PHE A 87 3.08 -26.19 12.32
N PRO A 88 3.10 -27.01 13.41
CA PRO A 88 3.26 -28.46 13.29
C PRO A 88 2.17 -29.17 12.48
N GLU A 89 0.95 -28.60 12.46
CA GLU A 89 -0.22 -29.17 11.79
C GLU A 89 -0.42 -28.66 10.36
N ILE A 90 0.42 -27.75 9.86
CA ILE A 90 0.28 -27.22 8.50
C ILE A 90 0.65 -28.29 7.47
N GLU A 91 -0.02 -28.27 6.33
CA GLU A 91 0.35 -29.07 5.17
C GLU A 91 1.27 -28.22 4.26
N GLU A 92 2.09 -28.86 3.43
CA GLU A 92 2.92 -28.12 2.48
C GLU A 92 2.03 -27.35 1.49
N GLY A 93 2.35 -26.08 1.25
CA GLY A 93 1.58 -25.26 0.32
C GLY A 93 1.92 -23.78 0.37
N LEU A 94 1.19 -23.01 -0.44
CA LEU A 94 1.23 -21.55 -0.44
C LEU A 94 0.16 -20.97 0.50
N TYR A 95 0.60 -20.07 1.38
CA TYR A 95 -0.23 -19.48 2.43
C TYR A 95 -0.09 -17.96 2.49
N THR A 96 -1.19 -17.28 2.81
CA THR A 96 -1.15 -15.89 3.28
C THR A 96 -0.85 -15.87 4.77
N VAL A 97 -0.01 -14.92 5.20
CA VAL A 97 0.27 -14.65 6.61
C VAL A 97 -0.61 -13.51 7.06
N THR A 98 -1.33 -13.66 8.18
CA THR A 98 -2.07 -12.58 8.84
C THR A 98 -1.53 -12.36 10.24
N LEU A 99 -1.24 -11.11 10.56
CA LEU A 99 -0.74 -10.70 11.88
C LEU A 99 -1.89 -10.07 12.67
N TYR A 100 -2.02 -10.44 13.94
CA TYR A 100 -2.96 -9.83 14.88
C TYR A 100 -2.17 -9.00 15.88
N TYR A 101 -2.36 -7.68 15.91
CA TYR A 101 -1.47 -6.78 16.64
C TYR A 101 -2.20 -5.54 17.16
N ARG A 102 -1.56 -4.81 18.06
CA ARG A 102 -2.02 -3.51 18.57
C ARG A 102 -0.82 -2.61 18.82
N ALA A 103 -0.89 -1.35 18.40
CA ALA A 103 0.14 -0.37 18.74
C ALA A 103 0.27 -0.19 20.26
N LEU A 104 1.49 0.04 20.74
CA LEU A 104 1.72 0.46 22.12
C LEU A 104 1.41 1.95 22.26
N GLU A 105 0.76 2.33 23.37
CA GLU A 105 0.21 3.68 23.60
C GLU A 105 1.24 4.81 23.48
N ASP A 106 2.48 4.59 23.92
CA ASP A 106 3.56 5.57 23.85
C ASP A 106 4.47 5.40 22.61
N SER A 107 4.14 4.46 21.72
CA SER A 107 4.91 4.21 20.51
C SER A 107 4.51 5.20 19.42
N ALA A 108 5.47 5.91 18.85
CA ALA A 108 5.24 6.90 17.80
C ALA A 108 5.72 6.40 16.42
N GLY A 109 5.13 6.95 15.36
CA GLY A 109 5.53 6.67 13.98
C GLY A 109 4.88 5.42 13.38
N LEU A 110 5.20 5.16 12.12
CA LEU A 110 4.66 4.04 11.35
C LEU A 110 5.08 2.71 11.99
N LEU A 111 4.14 1.80 12.23
CA LEU A 111 4.48 0.45 12.66
C LEU A 111 4.98 -0.33 11.45
N ARG A 112 6.18 -0.89 11.58
CA ARG A 112 6.75 -1.77 10.57
C ARG A 112 7.38 -3.00 11.19
N CYS A 113 7.20 -4.13 10.52
CA CYS A 113 7.86 -5.37 10.86
C CYS A 113 8.53 -5.99 9.64
N GLU A 114 9.55 -6.81 9.91
CA GLU A 114 10.19 -7.68 8.94
C GLU A 114 9.63 -9.09 9.09
N ILE A 115 9.41 -9.75 7.96
CA ILE A 115 8.97 -11.15 7.90
C ILE A 115 10.12 -12.02 7.40
N GLY A 116 10.42 -13.07 8.16
CA GLY A 116 11.43 -14.07 7.81
C GLY A 116 10.83 -15.46 7.69
N ILE A 117 11.43 -16.31 6.87
CA ILE A 117 11.13 -17.73 6.73
C ILE A 117 12.43 -18.50 6.90
N ASN A 118 12.47 -19.46 7.83
CA ASN A 118 13.63 -20.32 8.10
C ASN A 118 14.93 -19.54 8.36
N GLY A 119 14.82 -18.40 9.05
CA GLY A 119 15.95 -17.55 9.43
C GLY A 119 16.48 -16.63 8.32
N SER A 120 15.83 -16.56 7.15
CA SER A 120 16.16 -15.62 6.08
C SER A 120 14.96 -14.79 5.65
N ILE A 121 15.24 -13.68 4.98
CA ILE A 121 14.21 -12.82 4.39
C ILE A 121 13.89 -13.42 3.02
N PRO A 122 12.65 -13.89 2.77
CA PRO A 122 12.33 -14.64 1.56
C PRO A 122 12.40 -13.78 0.29
N PHE A 123 12.08 -12.49 0.39
CA PHE A 123 12.16 -11.49 -0.68
C PHE A 123 12.21 -10.06 -0.10
N GLU A 124 12.72 -9.10 -0.87
CA GLU A 124 13.02 -7.73 -0.39
C GLU A 124 11.83 -6.99 0.23
N GLU A 125 10.62 -7.22 -0.28
CA GLU A 125 9.40 -6.59 0.22
C GLU A 125 9.05 -7.03 1.66
N CYS A 126 9.59 -8.16 2.14
CA CYS A 126 9.42 -8.61 3.53
C CYS A 126 10.22 -7.79 4.55
N ARG A 127 11.13 -6.90 4.12
CA ARG A 127 11.94 -6.05 5.02
C ARG A 127 11.16 -4.93 5.71
N GLY A 128 9.93 -4.68 5.31
CA GLY A 128 9.22 -3.48 5.75
C GLY A 128 7.72 -3.57 5.55
N ILE A 129 7.11 -4.61 6.11
CA ILE A 129 5.65 -4.77 6.12
C ILE A 129 5.04 -3.66 6.97
N ARG A 130 4.12 -2.91 6.37
CA ARG A 130 3.35 -1.87 7.05
C ARG A 130 2.29 -2.52 7.93
N LEU A 131 2.22 -2.05 9.16
CA LEU A 131 1.11 -2.32 10.07
C LEU A 131 0.38 -0.99 10.28
N ASP A 132 -0.94 -1.03 10.17
CA ASP A 132 -1.77 0.15 10.29
C ASP A 132 -1.99 0.54 11.74
N ARG A 133 -2.26 1.82 11.95
CA ARG A 133 -2.85 2.33 13.18
C ARG A 133 -4.30 2.69 12.89
N LYS A 134 -5.10 2.89 13.91
CA LYS A 134 -6.44 3.44 13.75
C LYS A 134 -6.54 4.75 14.49
N TYR A 135 -7.17 5.72 13.87
CA TYR A 135 -7.48 7.00 14.49
C TYR A 135 -8.93 7.37 14.26
N ARG A 136 -9.49 8.14 15.20
CA ARG A 136 -10.85 8.68 15.11
C ARG A 136 -10.82 10.18 15.35
N TYR A 137 -11.59 10.92 14.57
CA TYR A 137 -11.77 12.34 14.81
C TYR A 137 -12.74 12.57 15.96
N GLY A 138 -12.40 13.53 16.83
CA GLY A 138 -13.37 14.11 17.76
C GLY A 138 -14.41 14.97 17.04
N LYS A 139 -15.37 15.51 17.78
CA LYS A 139 -16.33 16.47 17.20
C LYS A 139 -15.66 17.83 16.95
N PRO A 140 -15.89 18.48 15.80
CA PRO A 140 -15.37 19.82 15.53
C PRO A 140 -15.86 20.82 16.58
N GLN A 141 -14.93 21.64 17.08
CA GLN A 141 -15.27 22.79 17.93
C GLN A 141 -15.49 24.02 17.06
N LYS A 142 -16.17 25.04 17.60
CA LYS A 142 -16.40 26.31 16.90
C LYS A 142 -15.64 27.46 17.54
N ASP A 143 -15.06 28.30 16.69
CA ASP A 143 -14.45 29.57 17.12
C ASP A 143 -15.52 30.64 17.43
N ALA A 144 -15.08 31.83 17.87
CA ALA A 144 -15.97 32.94 18.20
C ALA A 144 -16.77 33.49 16.99
N SER A 145 -16.33 33.19 15.76
CA SER A 145 -17.02 33.55 14.51
C SER A 145 -17.95 32.44 14.01
N GLY A 146 -18.00 31.30 14.71
CA GLY A 146 -18.79 30.12 14.34
C GLY A 146 -18.13 29.21 13.30
N ASN A 147 -16.85 29.42 12.98
CA ASN A 147 -16.10 28.52 12.10
C ASN A 147 -15.72 27.25 12.83
N GLU A 148 -15.82 26.12 12.15
CA GLU A 148 -15.34 24.86 12.67
C GLU A 148 -13.82 24.77 12.65
N ILE A 149 -13.28 24.26 13.75
CA ILE A 149 -11.87 23.98 13.95
C ILE A 149 -11.68 22.48 13.74
N THR A 150 -10.80 22.10 12.83
CA THR A 150 -10.44 20.70 12.58
C THR A 150 -9.94 20.06 13.87
N PRO A 151 -10.64 19.04 14.40
CA PRO A 151 -10.19 18.31 15.57
C PRO A 151 -8.92 17.53 15.23
N GLN A 152 -8.06 17.31 16.21
CA GLN A 152 -6.94 16.37 16.04
C GLN A 152 -7.48 14.94 16.12
N PRO A 153 -7.06 14.03 15.24
CA PRO A 153 -7.45 12.64 15.34
C PRO A 153 -6.74 11.99 16.53
N GLU A 154 -7.49 11.23 17.32
CA GLU A 154 -6.97 10.46 18.46
C GLU A 154 -6.76 9.01 18.05
N GLU A 155 -5.63 8.42 18.46
CA GLU A 155 -5.34 7.02 18.18
C GLU A 155 -6.26 6.10 18.99
N VAL A 156 -6.72 5.04 18.33
CA VAL A 156 -7.51 3.98 18.93
C VAL A 156 -6.67 2.73 19.04
N TYR A 157 -6.45 2.30 20.28
CA TYR A 157 -5.69 1.10 20.59
C TYR A 157 -6.63 -0.11 20.70
N GLU A 158 -6.92 -0.73 19.57
CA GLU A 158 -7.65 -2.00 19.48
C GLU A 158 -6.84 -3.05 18.73
N VAL A 159 -7.19 -4.33 18.90
CA VAL A 159 -6.51 -5.42 18.18
C VAL A 159 -6.92 -5.38 16.71
N LEU A 160 -5.94 -5.16 15.85
CA LEU A 160 -6.06 -5.13 14.40
C LEU A 160 -5.57 -6.44 13.79
N SER A 161 -6.01 -6.70 12.57
CA SER A 161 -5.48 -7.79 11.75
C SER A 161 -5.07 -7.28 10.38
N THR A 162 -3.84 -7.59 9.94
CA THR A 162 -3.35 -7.25 8.61
C THR A 162 -2.77 -8.49 7.94
N ALA A 163 -3.26 -8.79 6.73
CA ALA A 163 -2.61 -9.76 5.86
C ALA A 163 -1.31 -9.14 5.32
N VAL A 164 -0.21 -9.88 5.41
CA VAL A 164 1.11 -9.46 4.97
C VAL A 164 1.07 -9.21 3.45
N SER A 165 1.28 -7.96 3.06
CA SER A 165 1.13 -7.47 1.69
C SER A 165 2.18 -6.41 1.35
N ASP A 166 2.22 -6.01 0.09
CA ASP A 166 3.17 -5.00 -0.38
C ASP A 166 2.82 -3.60 0.16
N ALA A 167 3.64 -3.09 1.07
CA ALA A 167 3.51 -1.73 1.60
C ALA A 167 3.64 -0.64 0.52
N GLY A 168 4.27 -0.94 -0.61
CA GLY A 168 4.38 -0.04 -1.75
C GLY A 168 3.14 -0.02 -2.66
N GLY A 169 2.18 -0.92 -2.46
CA GLY A 169 0.96 -1.01 -3.26
C GLY A 169 1.16 -1.43 -4.72
N LYS A 170 2.32 -1.99 -5.08
CA LYS A 170 2.57 -2.56 -6.41
C LYS A 170 1.84 -3.89 -6.60
N ARG A 171 1.59 -4.61 -5.51
CA ARG A 171 0.78 -5.81 -5.53
C ARG A 171 -0.55 -5.58 -4.83
N LEU A 172 -1.62 -6.03 -5.48
CA LEU A 172 -2.99 -5.90 -4.99
C LEU A 172 -3.40 -7.04 -4.03
N ASP A 173 -2.81 -8.23 -4.23
CA ASP A 173 -3.07 -9.40 -3.39
C ASP A 173 -2.00 -9.52 -2.29
N PRO A 174 -2.34 -10.11 -1.12
CA PRO A 174 -1.36 -10.47 -0.11
C PRO A 174 -0.24 -11.35 -0.66
N PHE A 175 0.90 -11.35 0.03
CA PHE A 175 2.00 -12.24 -0.32
C PHE A 175 1.67 -13.69 0.03
N LEU A 176 2.11 -14.59 -0.85
CA LEU A 176 2.03 -16.03 -0.67
C LEU A 176 3.40 -16.53 -0.24
N PHE A 177 3.42 -17.28 0.86
CA PHE A 177 4.63 -17.89 1.40
C PHE A 177 4.53 -19.40 1.22
N ALA A 178 5.59 -20.00 0.70
CA ALA A 178 5.77 -21.44 0.71
C ALA A 178 6.08 -21.89 2.14
N VAL A 179 5.18 -22.69 2.70
CA VAL A 179 5.27 -23.18 4.08
C VAL A 179 5.10 -24.69 4.09
N ASP A 180 5.84 -25.35 4.96
CA ASP A 180 5.70 -26.76 5.34
C ASP A 180 5.76 -26.93 6.88
N LYS A 181 5.68 -28.17 7.35
CA LYS A 181 5.70 -28.51 8.79
C LYS A 181 6.97 -28.11 9.55
N THR A 182 8.06 -27.88 8.83
CA THR A 182 9.36 -27.51 9.39
C THR A 182 9.60 -26.01 9.35
N THR A 183 8.72 -25.28 8.69
CA THR A 183 8.88 -23.86 8.43
C THR A 183 8.78 -23.06 9.72
N VAL A 184 9.77 -22.19 9.94
CA VAL A 184 9.80 -21.21 11.02
C VAL A 184 9.50 -19.84 10.43
N LEU A 185 8.42 -19.20 10.87
CA LEU A 185 8.05 -17.85 10.47
C LEU A 185 8.53 -16.86 11.54
N THR A 186 9.38 -15.91 11.15
CA THR A 186 9.88 -14.87 12.04
C THR A 186 9.12 -13.57 11.81
N VAL A 187 8.63 -12.95 12.89
CA VAL A 187 8.13 -11.57 12.90
C VAL A 187 9.08 -10.73 13.72
N LYS A 188 9.74 -9.75 13.11
CA LYS A 188 10.72 -8.89 13.77
C LYS A 188 10.30 -7.42 13.70
N ASN A 189 10.32 -6.72 14.83
CA ASN A 189 10.02 -5.29 14.87
C ASN A 189 11.20 -4.46 14.36
N ILE A 190 10.90 -3.42 13.57
CA ILE A 190 11.88 -2.51 12.96
C ILE A 190 12.02 -1.19 13.73
N ASN A 191 10.93 -0.58 14.22
CA ASN A 191 11.02 0.82 14.68
C ASN A 191 10.02 1.27 15.75
N ALA A 192 8.81 0.72 15.78
CA ALA A 192 7.75 1.18 16.67
C ALA A 192 7.24 -0.01 17.48
N ASP A 193 7.28 0.08 18.81
CA ASP A 193 6.85 -0.98 19.71
C ASP A 193 5.36 -1.30 19.53
N PHE A 194 5.02 -2.59 19.48
CA PHE A 194 3.64 -3.09 19.37
C PHE A 194 3.46 -4.43 20.09
N TYR A 195 2.21 -4.76 20.39
CA TYR A 195 1.80 -6.06 20.89
C TYR A 195 1.41 -6.96 19.71
N LEU A 196 1.96 -8.17 19.65
CA LEU A 196 1.57 -9.22 18.72
C LEU A 196 0.74 -10.27 19.46
N TYR A 197 -0.54 -10.39 19.10
CA TYR A 197 -1.52 -11.31 19.67
C TYR A 197 -1.61 -12.65 18.94
N GLY A 198 -1.07 -12.72 17.72
CA GLY A 198 -1.02 -13.98 17.00
C GLY A 198 -0.60 -13.82 15.56
N VAL A 199 -0.35 -14.97 14.94
CA VAL A 199 -0.09 -15.10 13.53
C VAL A 199 -0.91 -16.27 12.99
N SER A 200 -1.59 -16.07 11.87
CA SER A 200 -2.31 -17.14 11.18
C SER A 200 -1.84 -17.30 9.74
N LEU A 201 -1.84 -18.54 9.30
CA LEU A 201 -1.64 -18.96 7.92
C LEU A 201 -2.97 -19.38 7.35
N SER A 202 -3.39 -18.75 6.26
CA SER A 202 -4.63 -19.10 5.56
C SER A 202 -4.33 -19.46 4.11
N PRO A 203 -5.03 -20.44 3.53
CA PRO A 203 -4.92 -20.68 2.09
C PRO A 203 -5.38 -19.44 1.33
N PHE A 204 -4.71 -19.12 0.23
CA PHE A 204 -5.15 -18.03 -0.62
C PHE A 204 -6.35 -18.45 -1.45
N ALA A 205 -7.46 -17.74 -1.25
CA ALA A 205 -8.62 -17.83 -2.12
C ALA A 205 -8.65 -16.57 -2.98
N GLU A 206 -8.53 -16.74 -4.29
CA GLU A 206 -8.69 -15.63 -5.23
C GLU A 206 -10.11 -15.05 -5.11
N ALA A 207 -10.21 -13.72 -5.08
CA ALA A 207 -11.49 -13.06 -5.03
C ALA A 207 -12.33 -13.40 -6.26
N VAL A 208 -13.63 -13.64 -6.06
CA VAL A 208 -14.57 -13.89 -7.16
C VAL A 208 -14.62 -12.68 -8.09
N THR A 209 -14.75 -12.91 -9.40
CA THR A 209 -14.96 -11.81 -10.36
C THR A 209 -16.33 -11.18 -10.13
N TYR A 210 -16.49 -9.89 -10.42
CA TYR A 210 -17.78 -9.20 -10.31
C TYR A 210 -18.85 -9.89 -11.17
N LYS A 211 -18.46 -10.40 -12.33
CA LYS A 211 -19.32 -11.16 -13.23
C LYS A 211 -19.89 -12.43 -12.59
N ASP A 212 -19.12 -13.12 -11.75
CA ASP A 212 -19.59 -14.32 -11.06
C ASP A 212 -20.29 -13.98 -9.74
N TYR A 213 -19.81 -12.94 -9.04
CA TYR A 213 -20.49 -12.34 -7.90
C TYR A 213 -21.93 -11.97 -8.24
N ILE A 214 -22.16 -11.16 -9.27
CA ILE A 214 -23.51 -10.69 -9.60
C ILE A 214 -24.46 -11.83 -10.01
N LYS A 215 -23.94 -12.92 -10.61
CA LYS A 215 -24.72 -14.12 -10.91
C LYS A 215 -25.15 -14.84 -9.64
N ALA A 216 -24.27 -14.94 -8.64
CA ALA A 216 -24.60 -15.54 -7.34
C ALA A 216 -25.73 -14.79 -6.62
N TYR A 217 -25.86 -13.48 -6.87
CA TYR A 217 -26.89 -12.62 -6.29
C TYR A 217 -28.05 -12.28 -7.25
N ALA A 218 -28.17 -12.94 -8.41
CA ALA A 218 -29.17 -12.61 -9.43
C ALA A 218 -30.63 -12.70 -8.96
N SER A 219 -30.91 -13.48 -7.92
CA SER A 219 -32.25 -13.62 -7.31
C SER A 219 -32.56 -12.57 -6.24
N LYS A 220 -31.56 -11.76 -5.83
CA LYS A 220 -31.74 -10.73 -4.81
C LYS A 220 -32.38 -9.48 -5.42
N GLN A 221 -33.22 -8.83 -4.61
CA GLN A 221 -33.89 -7.60 -5.01
C GLN A 221 -32.95 -6.39 -4.85
N SER A 222 -33.23 -5.33 -5.59
CA SER A 222 -32.58 -4.03 -5.36
C SER A 222 -32.93 -3.50 -3.98
N GLY A 223 -31.93 -2.94 -3.29
CA GLY A 223 -32.15 -2.14 -2.10
C GLY A 223 -32.99 -0.91 -2.44
N THR A 224 -33.86 -0.50 -1.53
CA THR A 224 -34.75 0.66 -1.71
C THR A 224 -34.22 1.92 -1.04
N ASP A 225 -33.26 1.77 -0.13
CA ASP A 225 -32.86 2.82 0.78
C ASP A 225 -31.88 3.77 0.09
N LYS A 226 -31.99 5.06 0.40
CA LYS A 226 -31.04 6.09 -0.03
C LYS A 226 -30.30 6.60 1.20
N ILE A 227 -29.08 6.15 1.36
CA ILE A 227 -28.22 6.46 2.49
C ILE A 227 -27.23 7.54 2.04
N LYS A 228 -27.20 8.66 2.75
CA LYS A 228 -26.22 9.72 2.54
C LYS A 228 -25.29 9.75 3.74
N ILE A 229 -23.99 9.72 3.48
CA ILE A 229 -22.92 9.84 4.46
C ILE A 229 -22.10 11.06 4.03
N GLU A 230 -21.79 11.97 4.95
CA GLU A 230 -20.92 13.10 4.65
C GLU A 230 -19.46 12.62 4.61
N GLY A 231 -18.65 13.15 3.69
CA GLY A 231 -17.32 12.61 3.43
C GLY A 231 -16.38 12.78 4.63
N GLU A 232 -16.47 13.92 5.31
CA GLU A 232 -15.72 14.25 6.51
C GLU A 232 -16.20 13.51 7.77
N ASP A 233 -17.41 12.96 7.77
CA ASP A 233 -17.98 12.17 8.88
C ASP A 233 -17.44 10.74 8.86
N VAL A 234 -16.12 10.63 8.81
CA VAL A 234 -15.37 9.38 8.78
C VAL A 234 -15.40 8.73 10.16
N SER A 235 -15.69 7.43 10.22
CA SER A 235 -15.67 6.69 11.47
C SER A 235 -14.25 6.41 11.92
N GLU A 236 -13.36 6.05 10.98
CA GLU A 236 -11.97 5.68 11.26
C GLU A 236 -11.03 6.02 10.09
N ILE A 237 -9.79 6.40 10.41
CA ILE A 237 -8.69 6.57 9.44
C ILE A 237 -7.48 5.73 9.85
N SER A 238 -6.71 5.25 8.87
CA SER A 238 -5.55 4.39 9.12
C SER A 238 -4.27 5.16 9.47
N ASP A 239 -4.26 6.47 9.25
CA ASP A 239 -3.10 7.35 9.45
C ASP A 239 -3.59 8.72 9.91
N ALA A 240 -2.96 9.27 10.96
CA ALA A 240 -3.30 10.59 11.50
C ALA A 240 -3.08 11.73 10.50
N GLY A 241 -2.30 11.48 9.44
CA GLY A 241 -2.11 12.41 8.33
C GLY A 241 -3.35 12.60 7.46
N ILE A 242 -4.31 11.66 7.44
CA ILE A 242 -5.50 11.75 6.58
C ILE A 242 -6.43 12.86 7.08
N GLY A 243 -6.29 14.05 6.48
CA GLY A 243 -6.95 15.28 6.93
C GLY A 243 -8.40 15.45 6.48
N ILE A 244 -9.17 16.18 7.29
CA ILE A 244 -10.50 16.72 6.96
C ILE A 244 -10.45 18.25 6.86
N PHE A 245 -11.16 18.81 5.88
CA PHE A 245 -11.05 20.23 5.53
C PHE A 245 -12.40 20.87 5.20
N CYS A 246 -12.41 22.19 5.18
CA CYS A 246 -13.48 23.00 4.62
C CYS A 246 -13.16 23.35 3.17
N ASP A 247 -14.07 23.03 2.27
CA ASP A 247 -14.10 23.46 0.88
C ASP A 247 -15.34 24.32 0.63
N ASP A 248 -15.13 25.62 0.44
CA ASP A 248 -16.18 26.60 0.13
C ASP A 248 -16.21 26.98 -1.36
N SER A 249 -15.50 26.24 -2.21
CA SER A 249 -15.39 26.54 -3.65
C SER A 249 -16.69 26.26 -4.41
N SER A 250 -17.60 25.46 -3.84
CA SER A 250 -18.87 25.14 -4.46
C SER A 250 -20.00 24.95 -3.43
N PRO A 251 -21.19 25.56 -3.64
CA PRO A 251 -22.35 25.33 -2.78
C PRO A 251 -22.97 23.93 -2.95
N SER A 252 -22.44 23.12 -3.89
CA SER A 252 -22.86 21.73 -4.11
C SER A 252 -22.22 20.75 -3.14
N ILE A 253 -21.25 21.19 -2.33
CA ILE A 253 -20.57 20.36 -1.32
C ILE A 253 -21.32 20.48 0.00
N SER A 254 -21.54 19.33 0.61
CA SER A 254 -22.28 19.20 1.85
C SER A 254 -21.34 18.74 2.95
N PRO A 255 -21.48 19.27 4.17
CA PRO A 255 -22.33 20.41 4.54
C PRO A 255 -21.86 21.73 3.91
N ALA A 256 -22.84 22.53 3.46
CA ALA A 256 -22.60 23.87 2.91
C ALA A 256 -22.86 24.95 3.96
N ALA A 257 -22.01 25.97 4.02
CA ALA A 257 -22.24 27.14 4.87
C ALA A 257 -21.84 28.43 4.14
N TRP A 258 -22.62 29.50 4.35
CA TRP A 258 -22.39 30.79 3.69
C TRP A 258 -21.50 31.73 4.52
N LYS A 259 -21.70 31.77 5.84
CA LYS A 259 -21.08 32.78 6.73
C LYS A 259 -19.93 32.23 7.56
N THR A 260 -19.79 30.92 7.61
CA THR A 260 -18.87 30.20 8.49
C THR A 260 -18.17 29.11 7.69
N LYS A 261 -16.94 28.77 8.07
CA LYS A 261 -16.25 27.58 7.56
C LYS A 261 -16.78 26.34 8.27
N VAL A 262 -17.16 25.33 7.50
CA VAL A 262 -17.67 24.05 7.99
C VAL A 262 -16.88 22.96 7.30
N ILE A 263 -16.43 21.97 8.06
CA ILE A 263 -15.66 20.85 7.51
C ILE A 263 -16.61 20.02 6.66
N ASN A 264 -16.22 19.70 5.43
CA ASN A 264 -17.12 19.07 4.46
C ASN A 264 -16.41 18.15 3.44
N ILE A 265 -15.11 17.93 3.62
CA ILE A 265 -14.32 17.04 2.76
C ILE A 265 -13.26 16.30 3.59
N ILE A 266 -12.83 15.15 3.06
CA ILE A 266 -11.71 14.36 3.56
C ILE A 266 -10.69 14.12 2.44
N GLY A 267 -9.41 14.00 2.82
CA GLY A 267 -8.33 13.58 1.94
C GLY A 267 -7.59 14.75 1.31
N GLY A 268 -7.71 14.93 0.00
CA GLY A 268 -6.90 15.90 -0.74
C GLY A 268 -5.43 15.49 -0.83
N GLU A 269 -4.51 16.38 -0.47
CA GLU A 269 -3.07 16.11 -0.55
C GLU A 269 -2.58 15.16 0.54
N CYS A 270 -3.40 14.89 1.55
CA CYS A 270 -3.01 14.12 2.73
C CYS A 270 -3.51 12.67 2.72
N TRP A 271 -4.02 12.17 1.58
CA TRP A 271 -4.50 10.80 1.44
C TRP A 271 -4.09 10.21 0.09
N GLN A 272 -2.83 9.81 0.00
CA GLN A 272 -2.13 9.47 -1.25
C GLN A 272 -1.26 8.21 -1.14
N THR A 273 -0.89 7.78 0.06
CA THR A 273 0.06 6.67 0.24
C THR A 273 -0.68 5.34 0.14
N PRO A 274 -0.23 4.37 -0.67
CA PRO A 274 -0.81 3.03 -0.68
C PRO A 274 -0.98 2.44 0.72
N GLY A 275 -2.13 1.77 0.94
CA GLY A 275 -2.54 1.25 2.24
C GLY A 275 -3.20 2.28 3.17
N GLU A 276 -3.10 3.59 2.92
CA GLU A 276 -3.89 4.57 3.69
C GLU A 276 -5.39 4.40 3.39
N ALA A 277 -6.18 4.27 4.45
CA ALA A 277 -7.60 3.99 4.36
C ALA A 277 -8.44 4.93 5.23
N ALA A 278 -9.66 5.18 4.75
CA ALA A 278 -10.72 5.87 5.49
C ALA A 278 -11.96 4.99 5.45
N ALA A 279 -12.65 4.88 6.59
CA ALA A 279 -13.82 4.04 6.77
C ALA A 279 -15.03 4.86 7.24
N TRP A 280 -16.21 4.47 6.79
CA TRP A 280 -17.49 5.05 7.17
C TRP A 280 -18.43 3.95 7.63
N GLU A 281 -19.05 4.16 8.80
CA GLU A 281 -20.10 3.29 9.30
C GLU A 281 -21.47 3.80 8.84
N PHE A 282 -22.33 2.89 8.38
CA PHE A 282 -23.67 3.22 7.96
C PHE A 282 -24.64 2.06 8.21
N LYS A 283 -25.94 2.35 8.17
CA LYS A 283 -26.99 1.36 8.44
C LYS A 283 -27.95 1.21 7.27
N THR A 284 -28.22 -0.02 6.89
CA THR A 284 -29.23 -0.44 5.91
C THR A 284 -30.50 -0.89 6.64
N GLU A 285 -31.68 -0.46 6.19
CA GLU A 285 -32.95 -0.90 6.79
C GLU A 285 -33.45 -2.21 6.18
N LYS A 286 -33.05 -2.52 4.94
CA LYS A 286 -33.44 -3.75 4.24
C LYS A 286 -32.27 -4.35 3.47
N SER A 287 -32.16 -5.68 3.53
CA SER A 287 -31.22 -6.41 2.68
C SER A 287 -31.53 -6.22 1.20
N GLY A 288 -30.51 -6.01 0.37
CA GLY A 288 -30.69 -5.81 -1.07
C GLY A 288 -29.41 -5.44 -1.79
N MET A 289 -29.51 -5.27 -3.10
CA MET A 289 -28.40 -4.79 -3.95
C MET A 289 -28.35 -3.26 -3.94
N TYR A 290 -27.21 -2.70 -3.56
CA TYR A 290 -26.97 -1.26 -3.46
C TYR A 290 -25.88 -0.82 -4.44
N LYS A 291 -25.95 0.44 -4.87
CA LYS A 291 -24.88 1.12 -5.61
C LYS A 291 -24.24 2.15 -4.70
N ILE A 292 -22.94 2.35 -4.85
CA ILE A 292 -22.19 3.36 -4.10
C ILE A 292 -21.89 4.51 -5.05
N SER A 293 -22.29 5.72 -4.69
CA SER A 293 -21.95 6.95 -5.40
C SER A 293 -21.20 7.88 -4.46
N VAL A 294 -20.11 8.46 -4.97
CA VAL A 294 -19.18 9.32 -4.22
C VAL A 294 -19.15 10.69 -4.87
N ARG A 295 -19.27 11.75 -4.06
CA ARG A 295 -18.95 13.11 -4.48
C ARG A 295 -17.44 13.30 -4.39
N ALA A 296 -16.76 13.31 -5.53
CA ALA A 296 -15.30 13.30 -5.60
C ALA A 296 -14.75 14.54 -6.30
N ARG A 297 -13.47 14.84 -6.02
CA ARG A 297 -12.64 15.77 -6.79
C ARG A 297 -11.26 15.14 -6.99
N GLN A 298 -10.91 14.92 -8.24
CA GLN A 298 -9.59 14.45 -8.68
C GLN A 298 -9.18 15.39 -9.81
N ASP A 299 -8.44 16.44 -9.47
CA ASP A 299 -8.06 17.53 -10.40
C ASP A 299 -6.56 17.84 -10.36
N TYR A 300 -5.75 16.95 -9.79
CA TYR A 300 -4.30 17.13 -9.65
C TYR A 300 -3.56 17.01 -10.98
N THR A 301 -3.64 15.85 -11.63
CA THR A 301 -2.86 15.58 -12.85
C THR A 301 -3.81 15.28 -14.00
N GLY A 302 -3.87 16.23 -14.94
CA GLY A 302 -4.71 16.12 -16.13
C GLY A 302 -4.46 14.83 -16.89
N GLY A 303 -5.53 14.11 -17.19
CA GLY A 303 -5.47 12.87 -17.96
C GLY A 303 -5.15 11.61 -17.17
N LEU A 304 -4.78 11.72 -15.90
CA LEU A 304 -4.58 10.55 -15.05
C LEU A 304 -5.85 10.19 -14.29
N PHE A 305 -5.81 9.05 -13.63
CA PHE A 305 -6.82 8.62 -12.67
C PHE A 305 -6.09 8.09 -11.44
N THR A 306 -6.82 7.97 -10.35
CA THR A 306 -6.35 7.30 -9.13
C THR A 306 -7.21 6.08 -8.87
N ASN A 307 -6.69 5.11 -8.14
CA ASN A 307 -7.45 3.92 -7.77
C ASN A 307 -7.71 3.91 -6.26
N ARG A 308 -8.90 3.44 -5.88
CA ARG A 308 -9.23 3.09 -4.50
C ARG A 308 -9.65 1.63 -4.45
N LYS A 309 -9.14 0.91 -3.47
CA LYS A 309 -9.64 -0.41 -3.11
C LYS A 309 -10.86 -0.22 -2.21
N LEU A 310 -11.96 -0.87 -2.57
CA LEU A 310 -13.22 -0.84 -1.85
C LEU A 310 -13.34 -2.11 -1.00
N LEU A 311 -13.50 -1.92 0.31
CA LEU A 311 -13.84 -2.99 1.24
C LEU A 311 -15.22 -2.72 1.83
N ILE A 312 -15.98 -3.79 2.02
CA ILE A 312 -17.25 -3.79 2.75
C ILE A 312 -17.08 -4.74 3.92
N ASP A 313 -17.33 -4.24 5.13
CA ASP A 313 -17.16 -4.99 6.38
C ASP A 313 -15.75 -5.61 6.50
N GLY A 314 -14.73 -4.84 6.09
CA GLY A 314 -13.33 -5.25 6.11
C GLY A 314 -12.93 -6.27 5.04
N SER A 315 -13.85 -6.69 4.17
CA SER A 315 -13.63 -7.73 3.16
C SER A 315 -13.76 -7.20 1.74
N LEU A 316 -12.98 -7.76 0.82
CA LEU A 316 -13.07 -7.44 -0.61
C LEU A 316 -14.30 -8.15 -1.22
N PRO A 317 -15.31 -7.43 -1.75
CA PRO A 317 -16.55 -8.06 -2.21
C PRO A 317 -16.35 -8.87 -3.50
N PHE A 318 -15.49 -8.40 -4.41
CA PHE A 318 -15.13 -9.04 -5.67
C PHE A 318 -13.79 -8.48 -6.17
N LYS A 319 -13.13 -9.18 -7.10
CA LYS A 319 -11.77 -8.87 -7.57
C LYS A 319 -11.60 -7.43 -8.07
N GLU A 320 -12.54 -6.93 -8.84
CA GLU A 320 -12.50 -5.60 -9.45
C GLU A 320 -12.66 -4.47 -8.41
N ALA A 321 -13.22 -4.76 -7.22
CA ALA A 321 -13.26 -3.81 -6.12
C ALA A 321 -11.86 -3.48 -5.57
N ASN A 322 -10.84 -4.25 -5.95
CA ASN A 322 -9.46 -4.02 -5.51
C ASN A 322 -8.82 -2.80 -6.19
N ALA A 323 -9.43 -2.29 -7.27
CA ALA A 323 -8.97 -1.11 -7.99
C ALA A 323 -10.13 -0.40 -8.70
N VAL A 324 -10.88 0.42 -7.95
CA VAL A 324 -11.94 1.26 -8.53
C VAL A 324 -11.35 2.61 -8.97
N ARG A 325 -11.59 2.99 -10.23
CA ARG A 325 -11.03 4.20 -10.85
C ARG A 325 -11.75 5.47 -10.42
N PHE A 326 -10.97 6.48 -10.06
CA PHE A 326 -11.36 7.86 -9.84
C PHE A 326 -10.72 8.73 -10.94
N PRO A 327 -11.44 9.00 -12.04
CA PRO A 327 -10.88 9.69 -13.21
C PRO A 327 -10.69 11.17 -12.96
N TYR A 328 -9.72 11.76 -13.66
CA TYR A 328 -9.53 13.21 -13.65
C TYR A 328 -10.77 13.95 -14.14
N LYS A 329 -11.18 14.94 -13.34
CA LYS A 329 -12.21 15.90 -13.72
C LYS A 329 -12.00 17.20 -12.97
N ALA A 330 -12.05 18.31 -13.70
CA ALA A 330 -11.98 19.63 -13.12
C ALA A 330 -13.17 19.86 -12.17
N GLY A 331 -12.88 20.16 -10.90
CA GLY A 331 -13.87 20.41 -9.88
C GLY A 331 -14.63 19.16 -9.40
N TRP A 332 -15.70 19.39 -8.67
CA TRP A 332 -16.47 18.33 -8.01
C TRP A 332 -17.42 17.60 -8.97
N TYR A 333 -17.51 16.28 -8.82
CA TYR A 333 -18.38 15.43 -9.62
C TYR A 333 -18.94 14.26 -8.82
N ASP A 334 -20.06 13.72 -9.30
CA ASP A 334 -20.64 12.48 -8.78
C ASP A 334 -20.06 11.30 -9.57
N LEU A 335 -19.53 10.32 -8.85
CA LEU A 335 -18.98 9.08 -9.38
C LEU A 335 -19.74 7.91 -8.76
N THR A 336 -20.48 7.16 -9.57
CA THR A 336 -20.95 5.83 -9.15
C THR A 336 -19.84 4.83 -9.39
N LEU A 337 -19.49 4.04 -8.38
CA LEU A 337 -18.42 3.05 -8.47
C LEU A 337 -18.82 1.97 -9.49
N GLY A 338 -17.92 1.67 -10.41
CA GLY A 338 -18.16 0.80 -11.55
C GLY A 338 -16.97 0.74 -12.48
N ASN A 339 -17.16 0.08 -13.62
CA ASN A 339 -16.21 0.04 -14.72
C ASN A 339 -16.91 0.40 -16.05
N GLU A 340 -16.22 0.16 -17.15
CA GLU A 340 -16.73 0.39 -18.51
C GLU A 340 -17.99 -0.44 -18.84
N ASP A 341 -18.20 -1.56 -18.14
CA ASP A 341 -19.40 -2.41 -18.31
C ASP A 341 -20.62 -1.91 -17.52
N GLY A 342 -20.41 -1.00 -16.56
CA GLY A 342 -21.46 -0.36 -15.78
C GLY A 342 -21.18 -0.26 -14.27
N ASP A 343 -22.18 0.22 -13.55
CA ASP A 343 -22.10 0.41 -12.09
C ASP A 343 -22.03 -0.93 -11.35
N TYR A 344 -21.23 -0.96 -10.30
CA TYR A 344 -21.21 -2.08 -9.37
C TYR A 344 -22.42 -2.07 -8.44
N CYS A 345 -23.05 -3.23 -8.31
CA CYS A 345 -24.09 -3.51 -7.35
C CYS A 345 -23.53 -4.45 -6.28
N ILE A 346 -23.65 -4.07 -5.01
CA ILE A 346 -23.15 -4.82 -3.86
C ILE A 346 -24.34 -5.24 -3.00
N TYR A 347 -24.39 -6.52 -2.66
CA TYR A 347 -25.37 -7.04 -1.71
C TYR A 347 -25.00 -6.61 -0.30
N LEU A 348 -25.93 -5.95 0.38
CA LEU A 348 -25.84 -5.64 1.80
C LEU A 348 -26.99 -6.32 2.52
N GLU A 349 -26.73 -6.78 3.73
CA GLU A 349 -27.77 -7.31 4.63
C GLU A 349 -28.48 -6.15 5.34
N GLU A 350 -29.51 -6.43 6.13
CA GLU A 350 -30.10 -5.46 7.05
C GLU A 350 -29.17 -5.35 8.26
N GLY A 351 -28.67 -4.15 8.55
CA GLY A 351 -27.79 -3.95 9.70
C GLY A 351 -26.79 -2.81 9.53
N THR A 352 -25.80 -2.80 10.40
CA THR A 352 -24.67 -1.88 10.34
C THR A 352 -23.59 -2.46 9.44
N HIS A 353 -23.09 -1.64 8.53
CA HIS A 353 -22.02 -1.98 7.61
C HIS A 353 -20.92 -0.93 7.67
N THR A 354 -19.70 -1.32 7.31
CA THR A 354 -18.57 -0.44 7.14
C THR A 354 -18.15 -0.39 5.68
N LEU A 355 -18.05 0.81 5.11
CA LEU A 355 -17.44 1.05 3.81
C LEU A 355 -16.05 1.60 4.03
N THR A 356 -15.03 0.95 3.47
CA THR A 356 -13.66 1.44 3.53
C THR A 356 -13.13 1.67 2.13
N LEU A 357 -12.52 2.83 1.92
CA LEU A 357 -11.72 3.12 0.74
C LEU A 357 -10.25 3.15 1.16
N GLU A 358 -9.40 2.47 0.40
CA GLU A 358 -7.95 2.37 0.64
C GLU A 358 -7.20 2.86 -0.60
N CYS A 359 -6.15 3.66 -0.42
CA CYS A 359 -5.20 4.03 -1.47
C CYS A 359 -4.60 2.77 -2.10
N THR A 360 -4.71 2.64 -3.42
CA THR A 360 -4.05 1.57 -4.17
C THR A 360 -3.52 2.08 -5.50
N MET A 361 -2.44 1.51 -6.00
CA MET A 361 -1.96 1.83 -7.35
C MET A 361 -2.85 1.20 -8.42
N GLY A 362 -3.55 0.11 -8.11
CA GLY A 362 -4.34 -0.62 -9.10
C GLY A 362 -3.46 -1.06 -10.27
N GLU A 363 -3.97 -0.87 -11.49
CA GLU A 363 -3.25 -1.20 -12.73
C GLU A 363 -2.00 -0.32 -13.01
N LEU A 364 -1.82 0.80 -12.31
CA LEU A 364 -0.63 1.63 -12.45
C LEU A 364 0.62 0.97 -11.84
N ALA A 365 0.43 0.01 -10.94
CA ALA A 365 1.50 -0.72 -10.29
C ALA A 365 2.49 -1.37 -11.26
N ASP A 366 1.96 -2.09 -12.26
CA ASP A 366 2.76 -2.80 -13.26
C ASP A 366 3.68 -1.84 -14.05
N PHE A 367 3.20 -0.63 -14.34
CA PHE A 367 3.99 0.39 -15.04
C PHE A 367 5.10 0.94 -14.16
N VAL A 368 4.80 1.16 -12.87
CA VAL A 368 5.80 1.60 -11.88
C VAL A 368 6.90 0.53 -11.72
N GLU A 369 6.52 -0.73 -11.61
CA GLU A 369 7.47 -1.85 -11.49
C GLU A 369 8.36 -1.97 -12.74
N LYS A 370 7.77 -2.01 -13.94
CA LYS A 370 8.52 -2.04 -15.21
C LYS A 370 9.45 -0.84 -15.39
N THR A 371 9.02 0.35 -14.93
CA THR A 371 9.84 1.57 -14.96
C THR A 371 11.04 1.42 -14.02
N GLN A 372 10.82 0.92 -12.81
CA GLN A 372 11.88 0.70 -11.84
C GLN A 372 12.92 -0.31 -12.35
N GLU A 373 12.48 -1.44 -12.90
CA GLU A 373 13.38 -2.42 -13.54
C GLU A 373 14.22 -1.79 -14.66
N THR A 374 13.60 -0.91 -15.45
CA THR A 374 14.29 -0.23 -16.55
C THR A 374 15.32 0.78 -16.05
N ILE A 375 15.03 1.49 -14.95
CA ILE A 375 15.99 2.38 -14.26
C ILE A 375 17.17 1.56 -13.73
N GLU A 376 16.94 0.37 -13.18
CA GLU A 376 18.02 -0.51 -12.71
C GLU A 376 18.91 -0.97 -13.86
N LEU A 377 18.33 -1.34 -15.00
CA LEU A 377 19.08 -1.67 -16.21
C LEU A 377 19.91 -0.48 -16.72
N LEU A 378 19.33 0.73 -16.75
CA LEU A 378 20.05 1.95 -17.14
C LEU A 378 21.19 2.27 -16.17
N ASN A 379 20.99 2.06 -14.87
CA ASN A 379 22.04 2.23 -13.86
C ASN A 379 23.17 1.21 -14.03
N LEU A 380 22.85 -0.03 -14.39
CA LEU A 380 23.87 -1.04 -14.73
C LEU A 380 24.71 -0.60 -15.94
N ILE A 381 24.04 -0.11 -17.00
CA ILE A 381 24.71 0.45 -18.18
C ILE A 381 25.60 1.63 -17.80
N TYR A 382 25.09 2.57 -16.99
CA TYR A 382 25.85 3.72 -16.50
C TYR A 382 27.11 3.29 -15.75
N ARG A 383 27.01 2.36 -14.80
CA ARG A 383 28.15 1.83 -14.03
C ARG A 383 29.20 1.17 -14.95
N LYS A 384 28.74 0.42 -15.95
CA LYS A 384 29.60 -0.21 -16.97
C LYS A 384 30.39 0.82 -17.77
N VAL A 385 29.73 1.86 -18.27
CA VAL A 385 30.40 2.96 -18.97
C VAL A 385 31.36 3.69 -18.03
N PHE A 386 30.93 3.98 -16.80
CA PHE A 386 31.74 4.64 -15.79
C PHE A 386 33.04 3.88 -15.46
N MET A 387 33.01 2.54 -15.39
CA MET A 387 34.23 1.74 -15.20
C MET A 387 35.27 1.96 -16.32
N LEU A 388 34.82 2.26 -17.54
CA LEU A 388 35.70 2.50 -18.69
C LEU A 388 36.15 3.96 -18.78
N THR A 389 35.27 4.90 -18.43
CA THR A 389 35.51 6.34 -18.64
C THR A 389 36.04 7.07 -17.40
N GLY A 390 35.85 6.50 -16.21
CA GLY A 390 36.09 7.18 -14.93
C GLY A 390 35.07 8.29 -14.65
N SER A 391 35.29 9.00 -13.54
CA SER A 391 34.43 10.10 -13.07
C SER A 391 34.57 11.39 -13.87
N GLU A 392 35.70 11.57 -14.54
CA GLU A 392 35.99 12.72 -15.40
C GLU A 392 36.42 12.23 -16.79
N PRO A 393 35.45 11.80 -17.63
CA PRO A 393 35.73 11.40 -19.01
C PRO A 393 36.42 12.52 -19.79
N ASP A 394 37.59 12.23 -20.34
CA ASP A 394 38.24 13.06 -21.37
C ASP A 394 37.41 13.09 -22.66
N SER A 395 36.89 14.26 -23.03
CA SER A 395 36.05 14.45 -24.21
C SER A 395 36.81 14.35 -25.54
N MET A 396 38.15 14.40 -25.52
CA MET A 396 38.98 14.25 -26.72
C MET A 396 39.36 12.79 -27.01
N ARG A 397 38.97 11.87 -26.14
CA ARG A 397 39.32 10.44 -26.25
C ARG A 397 38.12 9.62 -26.72
N ASP A 398 38.34 8.84 -27.78
CA ASP A 398 37.42 7.74 -28.10
C ASP A 398 37.73 6.55 -27.18
N TYR A 399 36.77 6.20 -26.32
CA TYR A 399 36.89 5.08 -25.39
C TYR A 399 36.66 3.73 -26.07
N GLY A 400 36.12 3.72 -27.29
CA GLY A 400 35.79 2.52 -28.04
C GLY A 400 34.73 1.66 -27.35
N ILE A 401 33.71 2.29 -26.76
CA ILE A 401 32.69 1.62 -25.93
C ILE A 401 32.03 0.47 -26.70
N GLU A 402 31.65 0.69 -27.96
CA GLU A 402 31.02 -0.35 -28.80
C GLU A 402 31.91 -1.58 -29.01
N SER A 403 33.23 -1.38 -29.12
CA SER A 403 34.18 -2.48 -29.31
C SER A 403 34.53 -3.19 -28.00
N LYS A 404 34.62 -2.45 -26.90
CA LYS A 404 35.05 -2.98 -25.59
C LYS A 404 33.90 -3.59 -24.80
N MET A 405 32.67 -3.15 -25.05
CA MET A 405 31.47 -3.54 -24.33
C MET A 405 30.31 -3.77 -25.31
N PRO A 406 30.46 -4.72 -26.26
CA PRO A 406 29.47 -4.94 -27.32
C PRO A 406 28.09 -5.32 -26.77
N GLU A 407 28.00 -5.87 -25.56
CA GLU A 407 26.76 -6.23 -24.90
C GLU A 407 25.89 -5.01 -24.53
N LEU A 408 26.51 -3.83 -24.32
CA LEU A 408 25.78 -2.61 -23.97
C LEU A 408 24.78 -2.20 -25.03
N LYS A 409 25.08 -2.45 -26.31
CA LYS A 409 24.16 -2.16 -27.42
C LYS A 409 22.84 -2.92 -27.27
N GLY A 410 22.92 -4.18 -26.82
CA GLY A 410 21.75 -4.99 -26.50
C GLY A 410 20.95 -4.40 -25.35
N SER A 411 21.63 -4.08 -24.24
CA SER A 411 21.00 -3.49 -23.05
C SER A 411 20.33 -2.13 -23.32
N PHE A 412 20.95 -1.25 -24.12
CA PHE A 412 20.33 0.02 -24.54
C PHE A 412 19.07 -0.21 -25.38
N LYS A 413 19.12 -1.16 -26.32
CA LYS A 413 17.96 -1.51 -27.15
C LYS A 413 16.82 -2.07 -26.31
N GLU A 414 17.14 -2.92 -25.34
CA GLU A 414 16.18 -3.46 -24.39
C GLU A 414 15.53 -2.36 -23.55
N ALA A 415 16.33 -1.48 -22.93
CA ALA A 415 15.82 -0.35 -22.15
C ALA A 415 14.91 0.55 -23.00
N HIS A 416 15.31 0.84 -24.24
CA HIS A 416 14.51 1.64 -25.18
C HIS A 416 13.17 0.98 -25.51
N THR A 417 13.16 -0.33 -25.76
CA THR A 417 11.93 -1.10 -26.01
C THR A 417 11.01 -1.07 -24.79
N ARG A 418 11.53 -1.35 -23.60
CA ARG A 418 10.77 -1.32 -22.34
C ARG A 418 10.14 0.06 -22.10
N LEU A 419 10.89 1.14 -22.26
CA LEU A 419 10.37 2.51 -22.12
C LEU A 419 9.25 2.82 -23.12
N LYS A 420 9.36 2.34 -24.37
CA LYS A 420 8.31 2.50 -25.38
C LYS A 420 7.05 1.72 -25.03
N GLU A 421 7.18 0.49 -24.52
CA GLU A 421 6.05 -0.32 -24.08
C GLU A 421 5.33 0.32 -22.88
N ILE A 422 6.09 0.81 -21.90
CA ILE A 422 5.55 1.54 -20.74
C ILE A 422 4.78 2.78 -21.21
N SER A 423 5.40 3.62 -22.06
CA SER A 423 4.75 4.82 -22.57
C SER A 423 3.50 4.52 -23.40
N GLY A 424 3.55 3.48 -24.23
CA GLY A 424 2.41 3.02 -25.03
C GLY A 424 1.23 2.59 -24.16
N GLY A 425 1.47 1.67 -23.22
CA GLY A 425 0.41 1.16 -22.34
C GLY A 425 -0.14 2.23 -21.39
N MET A 426 0.71 3.15 -20.90
CA MET A 426 0.23 4.25 -20.05
C MET A 426 -0.69 5.20 -20.84
N ASN A 427 -0.40 5.48 -22.11
CA ASN A 427 -1.28 6.28 -22.97
C ASN A 427 -2.62 5.57 -23.26
N GLU A 428 -2.63 4.24 -23.38
CA GLU A 428 -3.84 3.45 -23.59
C GLU A 428 -4.79 3.51 -22.40
N ILE A 429 -4.27 3.35 -21.18
CA ILE A 429 -5.10 3.30 -19.97
C ILE A 429 -5.53 4.70 -19.52
N THR A 430 -4.68 5.71 -19.70
CA THR A 430 -5.01 7.11 -19.35
C THR A 430 -5.90 7.78 -20.40
N GLY A 431 -5.98 7.23 -21.62
CA GLY A 431 -6.69 7.84 -22.74
C GLY A 431 -6.06 9.16 -23.24
N VAL A 432 -4.90 9.54 -22.70
CA VAL A 432 -4.19 10.76 -23.08
C VAL A 432 -3.05 10.40 -24.01
N LYS A 433 -3.09 10.97 -25.23
CA LYS A 433 -1.88 11.08 -26.05
C LYS A 433 -1.03 12.18 -25.45
N SER A 434 0.06 11.81 -24.78
CA SER A 434 1.09 12.76 -24.34
C SER A 434 1.47 13.70 -25.50
N SER A 435 1.11 14.98 -25.39
CA SER A 435 1.35 15.99 -26.42
C SER A 435 2.73 16.64 -26.34
N ASP A 436 3.65 16.09 -25.55
CA ASP A 436 5.01 16.62 -25.40
C ASP A 436 6.03 15.52 -25.69
N ASN A 437 6.25 15.27 -26.98
CA ASN A 437 7.55 14.81 -27.46
C ASN A 437 8.34 16.06 -27.87
N VAL A 438 9.24 16.53 -26.99
CA VAL A 438 10.35 17.42 -27.35
C VAL A 438 11.66 16.75 -27.00
#